data_AF-A0A961CGN0-F1
#
_entry.id   AF-A0A961CGN0-F1
#
_cell.length_a   1.000
_cell.length_b   1.000
_cell.length_c   1.000
_cell.angle_alpha   90.00
_cell.angle_beta   90.00
_cell.angle_gamma   90.00
#
_symmetry.space_group_name_H-M   'P 1'
#
loop_
_entity.id
_entity.type
_entity.pdbx_description
1 polymer ?
#
loop_
_entity_poly.entity_id
_entity_poly.type
_entity_poly.pdbx_seq_one_letter_code
_entity_poly.pdbx_strand_id
1 'polypeptide(L)' 'MSTDEVVTDAVDDEVAEVLVPRHDIPTGGRSGFVLIDGRQVHYLEWGHRGLPPVLCLHGGGQTAYMFEELGAALGG' A
#
# COMPACT_ATOMS: atom_id res chain seq x y z
N MET A 1 -30.03 -22.97 -44.96
CA MET A 1 -28.60 -23.30 -44.91
C MET A 1 -27.94 -22.22 -44.08
N SER A 2 -27.24 -22.65 -43.03
CA SER A 2 -26.48 -21.80 -42.10
C SER A 2 -25.29 -21.17 -42.80
N THR A 3 -24.94 -19.94 -42.45
CA THR A 3 -23.53 -19.56 -42.34
C THR A 3 -23.39 -18.70 -41.09
N ASP A 4 -22.66 -19.27 -40.13
CA ASP A 4 -22.27 -18.74 -38.83
C ASP A 4 -21.26 -17.57 -38.93
N GLU A 5 -21.15 -16.82 -37.81
CA GLU A 5 -20.03 -16.05 -37.24
C GLU A 5 -18.75 -15.84 -38.08
N VAL A 6 -18.11 -14.67 -38.05
CA VAL A 6 -17.50 -14.03 -36.87
C VAL A 6 -17.51 -12.52 -37.05
N VAL A 7 -18.18 -11.78 -36.15
CA VAL A 7 -17.83 -10.37 -35.91
C VAL A 7 -16.63 -10.42 -34.98
N THR A 8 -15.45 -10.05 -35.47
CA THR A 8 -14.29 -9.86 -34.62
C THR A 8 -14.56 -8.67 -33.73
N ASP A 9 -14.94 -8.93 -32.48
CA ASP A 9 -14.97 -7.91 -31.43
C ASP A 9 -13.53 -7.58 -31.04
N ALA A 10 -12.86 -6.85 -31.95
CA ALA A 10 -11.62 -6.17 -31.64
C ALA A 10 -11.97 -4.92 -30.83
N VAL A 11 -12.41 -5.12 -29.59
CA VAL A 11 -12.14 -4.15 -28.55
C VAL A 11 -10.71 -4.43 -28.09
N ASP A 12 -9.76 -3.82 -28.80
CA ASP A 12 -8.44 -3.53 -28.25
C ASP A 12 -8.66 -2.63 -27.03
N ASP A 13 -8.94 -3.24 -25.89
CA ASP A 13 -9.04 -2.59 -24.60
C ASP A 13 -7.60 -2.43 -24.06
N GLU A 14 -6.78 -1.68 -24.81
CA GLU A 14 -5.62 -0.99 -24.22
C GLU A 14 -6.15 0.14 -23.32
N VAL A 15 -6.86 -0.24 -22.25
CA VAL A 15 -6.90 0.61 -21.07
C VAL A 15 -5.48 0.54 -20.54
N ALA A 16 -4.66 1.51 -20.93
CA ALA A 16 -3.46 1.83 -20.16
C ALA A 16 -3.95 1.95 -18.72
N GLU A 17 -3.67 0.96 -17.87
CA GLU A 17 -3.91 1.06 -16.45
C GLU A 17 -3.20 2.34 -16.04
N VAL A 18 -3.98 3.39 -15.79
CA VAL A 18 -3.49 4.52 -15.02
C VAL A 18 -3.23 3.91 -13.67
N LEU A 19 -2.00 3.40 -13.48
CA LEU A 19 -1.55 2.77 -12.25
C LEU A 19 -1.65 3.83 -11.17
N VAL A 20 -2.81 3.87 -10.50
CA VAL A 20 -3.02 4.71 -9.33
C VAL A 20 -1.86 4.41 -8.40
N PRO A 21 -1.03 5.41 -8.03
CA PRO A 21 0.10 5.16 -7.17
C PRO A 21 -0.36 4.42 -5.92
N ARG A 22 0.28 3.29 -5.62
CA ARG A 22 0.01 2.52 -4.42
C ARG A 22 0.23 3.41 -3.20
N HIS A 23 -0.87 3.81 -2.57
CA HIS A 23 -0.86 4.65 -1.37
C HIS A 23 -0.69 3.82 -0.09
N ASP A 24 -0.66 2.49 -0.20
CA ASP A 24 -0.55 1.57 0.94
C ASP A 24 0.89 1.32 1.39
N ILE A 25 1.88 1.81 0.64
CA ILE A 25 3.31 1.65 0.93
C ILE A 25 3.93 3.06 1.11
N PRO A 26 4.44 3.40 2.30
CA PRO A 26 5.04 4.69 2.51
C PRO A 26 6.36 4.83 1.75
N THR A 27 6.67 6.04 1.28
CA THR A 27 7.95 6.34 0.64
C THR A 27 9.10 6.04 1.61
N GLY A 28 10.10 5.27 1.14
CA GLY A 28 11.27 4.91 1.95
C GLY A 28 10.97 3.99 3.13
N GLY A 29 9.77 3.44 3.23
CA GLY A 29 9.35 2.56 4.31
C GLY A 29 8.66 1.30 3.80
N ARG A 30 8.01 0.61 4.73
CA ARG A 30 7.20 -0.58 4.44
C ARG A 30 5.89 -0.54 5.20
N SER A 31 4.93 -1.26 4.63
CA SER A 31 3.61 -1.50 5.19
C SER A 31 3.51 -2.97 5.55
N GLY A 32 2.90 -3.29 6.69
CA GLY A 32 2.84 -4.66 7.18
C GLY A 32 1.70 -4.90 8.15
N PHE A 33 1.50 -6.17 8.47
CA PHE A 33 0.54 -6.61 9.48
C PHE A 33 1.23 -7.53 10.49
N VAL A 34 0.82 -7.42 11.74
CA VAL A 34 1.24 -8.32 12.83
C VAL A 34 0.00 -8.85 13.56
N LEU A 35 0.05 -10.09 14.03
CA LEU A 35 -0.98 -10.66 14.90
C LEU A 35 -0.61 -10.42 16.36
N ILE A 36 -1.51 -9.79 17.12
CA ILE A 36 -1.39 -9.56 18.57
C ILE A 36 -2.70 -10.02 19.21
N ASP A 37 -2.63 -11.01 20.11
CA ASP A 37 -3.80 -11.57 20.80
C ASP A 37 -4.97 -11.95 19.86
N GLY A 38 -4.63 -12.55 18.71
CA GLY A 38 -5.61 -12.96 17.69
C GLY A 38 -6.16 -11.82 16.83
N ARG A 39 -5.66 -10.59 16.99
CA ARG A 39 -6.07 -9.42 16.19
C ARG A 39 -4.97 -9.04 15.21
N GLN A 40 -5.36 -8.74 13.98
CA GLN A 40 -4.43 -8.24 12.96
C GLN A 40 -4.29 -6.72 13.10
N VAL A 41 -3.06 -6.25 13.30
CA VAL A 41 -2.71 -4.84 13.45
C VAL A 41 -1.88 -4.42 12.26
N HIS A 42 -2.35 -3.39 11.54
CA HIS A 42 -1.62 -2.75 10.45
C HIS A 42 -0.56 -1.80 11.01
N TYR A 43 0.63 -1.78 10.42
CA TYR A 43 1.71 -0.87 10.80
C TYR A 43 2.49 -0.37 9.58
N LEU A 44 3.11 0.80 9.76
CA LEU A 44 4.13 1.36 8.88
C LEU A 44 5.48 1.35 9.60
N GLU A 45 6.57 1.10 8.87
CA GLU A 45 7.93 1.01 9.42
C GLU A 45 8.94 1.69 8.48
N TRP A 46 9.90 2.41 9.06
CA TRP A 46 11.03 3.04 8.39
C TRP A 46 12.34 2.69 9.10
N GLY A 47 13.44 2.87 8.38
CA GLY A 47 14.79 2.63 8.89
C GLY A 47 15.17 1.16 9.03
N HIS A 48 16.25 0.91 9.77
CA HIS A 48 16.84 -0.42 9.92
C HIS A 48 17.04 -0.81 11.37
N ARG A 49 17.20 -2.11 11.62
CA ARG A 49 17.29 -2.73 12.97
C ARG A 49 18.44 -2.24 13.86
N GLY A 50 19.34 -1.39 13.35
CA GLY A 50 20.46 -0.83 14.10
C GLY A 50 20.20 0.54 14.71
N LEU A 51 19.09 1.20 14.35
CA LEU A 51 18.70 2.50 14.90
C LEU A 51 17.93 2.32 16.24
N PRO A 52 17.96 3.33 17.13
CA PRO A 52 17.09 3.34 18.31
C PRO A 52 15.61 3.22 17.92
N PRO A 53 14.82 2.32 18.55
CA PRO A 53 13.42 2.13 18.18
C PRO A 53 12.54 3.27 18.66
N VAL A 54 11.61 3.71 17.81
CA VAL A 54 10.56 4.69 18.12
C VAL A 54 9.21 4.07 17.79
N LEU A 55 8.27 4.13 18.73
CA LEU A 55 6.88 3.67 18.54
C LEU A 55 5.95 4.88 18.49
N CYS A 56 5.25 5.07 17.37
CA CYS A 56 4.28 6.13 17.18
C CYS A 56 2.86 5.56 17.24
N LEU A 57 2.00 6.17 18.07
CA LEU A 57 0.58 5.81 18.19
C LEU A 57 -0.27 7.02 17.78
N HIS A 58 -1.20 6.80 16.86
CA HIS A 58 -2.06 7.88 16.37
C HIS A 58 -3.19 8.22 17.35
N GLY A 59 -3.81 9.39 17.16
CA GLY A 59 -5.03 9.77 17.88
C GLY A 59 -6.28 9.04 17.39
N GLY A 60 -7.41 9.25 18.06
CA GLY A 60 -8.70 8.66 17.68
C GLY A 60 -9.17 9.16 16.31
N GLY A 61 -9.68 8.23 15.46
CA GLY A 61 -10.18 8.55 14.11
C GLY A 61 -9.09 8.73 13.04
N GLN A 62 -7.83 8.50 13.39
CA GLN A 62 -6.68 8.62 12.50
C GLN A 62 -6.03 7.25 12.25
N THR A 63 -4.99 7.22 11.41
CA THR A 63 -4.26 6.00 11.03
C THR A 63 -2.75 6.20 11.15
N ALA A 64 -1.98 5.13 10.95
CA ALA A 64 -0.51 5.19 10.96
C ALA A 64 0.08 6.17 9.92
N TYR A 65 -0.67 6.50 8.86
CA TYR A 65 -0.24 7.38 7.77
C TYR A 65 0.02 8.83 8.21
N MET A 66 -0.47 9.26 9.37
CA MET A 66 -0.11 10.59 9.89
C MET A 66 1.38 10.76 10.22
N PHE A 67 2.11 9.66 10.37
CA PHE A 67 3.52 9.69 10.73
C PHE A 67 4.44 9.56 9.52
N GLU A 68 3.95 9.65 8.27
CA GLU A 68 4.80 9.48 7.08
C GLU A 68 5.99 10.44 7.03
N GLU A 69 5.76 11.73 7.27
CA GLU A 69 6.82 12.73 7.29
C GLU A 69 7.82 12.48 8.42
N LEU A 70 7.34 12.09 9.60
CA LEU A 70 8.19 11.78 10.75
C LEU A 70 9.03 10.51 10.50
N GLY A 71 8.41 9.47 9.94
CA GLY A 71 9.06 8.22 9.58
C GLY A 71 10.15 8.42 8.55
N ALA A 72 9.88 9.21 7.50
CA ALA A 72 10.88 9.59 6.50
C ALA A 72 12.04 10.39 7.11
N ALA A 73 11.76 11.32 8.04
CA ALA A 73 12.79 12.13 8.68
C ALA A 73 13.69 11.34 9.65
N LEU A 74 13.15 10.29 10.30
CA LEU A 74 13.88 9.46 11.26
C LEU A 74 14.49 8.19 10.65
N GLY A 75 14.05 7.80 9.45
CA GLY A 75 14.39 6.52 8.82
C GLY A 75 15.85 6.35 8.38
N GLY A 76 16.57 7.45 8.18
CA GLY A 76 17.96 7.44 7.70
C GLY A 76 18.08 7.40 6.19
#